data_AF-A0A5A7VV56-F1
#
_entry.id   AF-A0A5A7VV56-F1
#
_cell.length_a   1.000
_cell.length_b   1.000
_cell.length_c   1.000
_cell.angle_alpha   90.00
_cell.angle_beta   90.00
_cell.angle_gamma   90.00
#
_symmetry.space_group_name_H-M   'P 1'
#
loop_
_entity.id
_entity.type
_entity.pdbx_description
1 polymer ?
#
loop_
_entity_poly.entity_id
_entity_poly.type
_entity_poly.pdbx_seq_one_letter_code
_entity_poly.pdbx_strand_id
1 'polypeptide(L)'
;MLKISKDLEEHLQGTLGESVFHQPVRDLMAAIADQFETDGMLSTVNRMASYGDERSKVLLAALASEAVVDKILGAFMPLYQPLRRTNIYLKIQMLEALALVPKHLTDAADLIRDVRNQFAHKLTVEKLSDIDNSSRGNVVVKMQQYCVRLGIKSKARLHDRTFIFETIAEIATTGLWTYLPLVRDLNSAVRDQSLEKQLRLQAERRLSEQAEAILAHVQAPAPLANRDALEGEGPGGTL
;
A
#
# COMPACT_ATOMS: atom_id res chain seq x y z
N MET A 1 0.16 -12.10 25.99
CA MET A 1 0.75 -12.98 24.96
C MET A 1 0.00 -12.70 23.67
N LEU A 2 0.63 -11.96 22.74
CA LEU A 2 0.06 -11.72 21.41
C LEU A 2 0.12 -13.03 20.64
N LYS A 3 -0.98 -13.77 20.68
CA LYS A 3 -1.22 -14.80 19.68
C LYS A 3 -1.53 -14.01 18.42
N ILE A 4 -0.56 -13.92 17.50
CA ILE A 4 -0.90 -13.66 16.10
C ILE A 4 -1.83 -14.82 15.74
N SER A 5 -3.14 -14.56 15.85
CA SER A 5 -4.11 -15.61 15.66
C SER A 5 -4.05 -15.99 14.20
N LYS A 6 -4.36 -17.25 13.90
CA LYS A 6 -4.54 -17.72 12.53
C LYS A 6 -5.52 -16.81 11.76
N ASP A 7 -6.44 -16.18 12.49
CA ASP A 7 -7.39 -15.19 11.98
C ASP A 7 -6.71 -13.91 11.46
N LEU A 8 -5.56 -13.48 12.03
CA LEU A 8 -4.87 -12.27 11.58
C LEU A 8 -4.31 -12.44 10.17
N GLU A 9 -3.74 -13.60 9.82
CA GLU A 9 -3.15 -13.86 8.49
C GLU A 9 -4.16 -13.68 7.34
N GLU A 10 -5.41 -14.07 7.56
CA GLU A 10 -6.49 -13.87 6.58
C GLU A 10 -6.79 -12.38 6.37
N HIS A 11 -6.60 -11.57 7.41
CA HIS A 11 -6.86 -10.13 7.39
C HIS A 11 -5.70 -9.28 6.87
N LEU A 12 -4.52 -9.88 6.63
CA LEU A 12 -3.36 -9.17 6.08
C LEU A 12 -3.33 -9.18 4.54
N GLN A 13 -4.10 -10.05 3.90
CA GLN A 13 -4.09 -10.20 2.45
C GLN A 13 -4.86 -9.08 1.76
N GLY A 14 -4.30 -8.57 0.67
CA GLY A 14 -4.90 -7.58 -0.21
C GLY A 14 -5.55 -8.19 -1.45
N THR A 15 -6.28 -7.36 -2.19
CA THR A 15 -6.83 -7.70 -3.50
C THR A 15 -5.70 -7.80 -4.54
N LEU A 16 -5.77 -8.81 -5.41
CA LEU A 16 -4.82 -8.97 -6.50
C LEU A 16 -4.87 -7.77 -7.46
N GLY A 17 -3.70 -7.18 -7.75
CA GLY A 17 -3.57 -6.07 -8.70
C GLY A 17 -3.74 -4.67 -8.10
N GLU A 18 -4.15 -4.53 -6.83
CA GLU A 18 -4.23 -3.23 -6.15
C GLU A 18 -2.88 -2.77 -5.56
N SER A 19 -1.98 -3.72 -5.27
CA SER A 19 -0.64 -3.46 -4.74
C SER A 19 0.39 -4.40 -5.37
N VAL A 20 1.67 -4.00 -5.31
CA VAL A 20 2.81 -4.81 -5.77
C VAL A 20 2.84 -6.15 -5.02
N PHE A 21 2.65 -6.10 -3.70
CA PHE A 21 2.49 -7.27 -2.87
C PHE A 21 1.09 -7.34 -2.30
N HIS A 22 0.37 -8.41 -2.63
CA HIS A 22 -0.98 -8.66 -2.13
C HIS A 22 -1.01 -9.70 -1.01
N GLN A 23 0.06 -10.47 -0.81
CA GLN A 23 0.19 -11.44 0.29
C GLN A 23 1.44 -11.15 1.12
N PRO A 24 1.39 -11.33 2.45
CA PRO A 24 2.57 -11.23 3.31
C PRO A 24 3.49 -12.45 3.12
N VAL A 25 4.67 -12.41 3.75
CA VAL A 25 5.57 -13.58 3.79
C VAL A 25 4.87 -14.74 4.50
N ARG A 26 4.85 -15.93 3.85
CA ARG A 26 4.07 -17.11 4.29
C ARG A 26 4.48 -17.68 5.65
N ASP A 27 5.76 -17.65 5.99
CA ASP A 27 6.24 -18.14 7.29
C ASP A 27 6.42 -16.98 8.26
N LEU A 28 5.27 -16.38 8.56
CA LEU A 28 5.18 -15.12 9.28
C LEU A 28 5.87 -15.20 10.63
N MET A 29 5.67 -16.30 11.37
CA MET A 29 6.23 -16.49 12.71
C MET A 29 7.74 -16.71 12.71
N ALA A 30 8.27 -17.47 11.74
CA ALA A 30 9.71 -17.70 11.63
C ALA A 30 10.46 -16.43 11.21
N ALA A 31 9.90 -15.64 10.29
CA ALA A 31 10.50 -14.38 9.83
C ALA A 31 10.36 -13.25 10.86
N ILE A 32 9.28 -13.22 11.64
CA ILE A 32 9.00 -12.19 12.65
C ILE A 32 9.85 -12.37 13.91
N ALA A 33 10.06 -13.60 14.40
CA ALA A 33 10.75 -13.83 15.66
C ALA A 33 12.18 -13.27 15.67
N ASP A 34 12.99 -13.61 14.66
CA ASP A 34 14.39 -13.15 14.58
C ASP A 34 14.51 -11.65 14.31
N GLN A 35 13.66 -11.09 13.43
CA GLN A 35 13.75 -9.67 13.06
C GLN A 35 13.10 -8.72 14.08
N PHE A 36 12.01 -9.11 14.73
CA PHE A 36 11.38 -8.26 15.75
C PHE A 36 12.22 -8.15 17.02
N GLU A 37 12.96 -9.20 17.39
CA GLU A 37 13.91 -9.15 18.50
C GLU A 37 15.09 -8.22 18.16
N THR A 38 15.66 -8.36 16.97
CA THR A 38 16.81 -7.55 16.51
C THR A 38 16.46 -6.06 16.42
N ASP A 39 15.26 -5.72 15.95
CA ASP A 39 14.84 -4.34 15.71
C ASP A 39 14.06 -3.72 16.89
N GLY A 40 13.90 -4.43 18.02
CA GLY A 40 13.21 -3.95 19.22
C GLY A 40 11.70 -3.74 19.07
N MET A 41 11.09 -4.15 17.96
CA MET A 41 9.67 -3.95 17.69
C MET A 41 8.79 -4.84 18.57
N LEU A 42 9.22 -6.07 18.87
CA LEU A 42 8.49 -6.95 19.81
C LEU A 42 8.39 -6.31 21.19
N SER A 43 9.48 -5.67 21.63
CA SER A 43 9.49 -4.93 22.89
C SER A 43 8.54 -3.74 22.87
N THR A 44 8.38 -3.08 21.72
CA THR A 44 7.47 -1.93 21.54
C THR A 44 6.00 -2.36 21.55
N VAL A 45 5.66 -3.43 20.82
CA VAL A 45 4.30 -4.00 20.80
C VAL A 45 3.95 -4.63 22.15
N ASN A 46 4.88 -5.35 22.79
CA ASN A 46 4.68 -5.87 24.16
C ASN A 46 4.50 -4.72 25.18
N ARG A 47 5.25 -3.63 25.00
CA ARG A 47 5.09 -2.42 25.82
C ARG A 47 3.71 -1.79 25.65
N MET A 48 3.15 -1.75 24.44
CA MET A 48 1.78 -1.27 24.19
C MET A 48 0.73 -2.03 25.02
N ALA A 49 0.93 -3.32 25.28
CA ALA A 49 0.04 -4.10 26.12
C ALA A 49 0.20 -3.81 27.62
N SER A 50 1.30 -3.20 28.05
CA SER A 50 1.66 -2.97 29.45
C SER A 50 1.46 -1.54 29.97
N TYR A 51 1.13 -0.57 29.11
CA TYR A 51 0.89 0.81 29.56
C TYR A 51 -0.46 0.95 30.27
N GLY A 52 -0.45 1.61 31.42
CA GLY A 52 -1.59 1.71 32.32
C GLY A 52 -2.69 2.68 31.90
N ASP A 53 -2.39 3.67 31.05
CA ASP A 53 -3.38 4.63 30.54
C ASP A 53 -3.53 4.56 29.01
N GLU A 54 -4.77 4.77 28.52
CA GLU A 54 -5.10 4.62 27.10
C GLU A 54 -4.43 5.70 26.22
N ARG A 55 -4.17 6.90 26.76
CA ARG A 55 -3.47 7.96 26.03
C ARG A 55 -2.04 7.54 25.69
N SER A 56 -1.28 7.03 26.66
CA SER A 56 0.07 6.51 26.44
C SER A 56 0.06 5.35 25.42
N LYS A 57 -0.93 4.46 25.52
CA LYS A 57 -1.11 3.35 24.57
C LYS A 57 -1.33 3.84 23.14
N VAL A 58 -2.21 4.83 22.95
CA VAL A 58 -2.48 5.43 21.64
C VAL A 58 -1.25 6.11 21.05
N LEU A 59 -0.52 6.87 21.87
CA LEU A 59 0.71 7.53 21.43
C LEU A 59 1.78 6.51 21.00
N LEU A 60 1.94 5.43 21.76
CA LEU A 60 2.90 4.39 21.42
C LEU A 60 2.49 3.64 20.14
N ALA A 61 1.21 3.32 19.96
CA ALA A 61 0.71 2.71 18.73
C ALA A 61 1.00 3.58 17.50
N ALA A 62 0.83 4.90 17.62
CA ALA A 62 1.12 5.84 16.53
C ALA A 62 2.61 5.89 16.20
N LEU A 63 3.48 5.95 17.23
CA LEU A 63 4.93 5.91 17.05
C LEU A 63 5.40 4.59 16.42
N ALA A 64 4.84 3.47 16.87
CA ALA A 64 5.16 2.15 16.33
C ALA A 64 4.72 2.04 14.86
N SER A 65 3.50 2.47 14.54
CA SER A 65 2.98 2.45 13.17
C SER A 65 3.82 3.33 12.24
N GLU A 66 4.19 4.54 12.70
CA GLU A 66 5.07 5.44 11.96
C GLU A 66 6.45 4.82 11.71
N ALA A 67 7.03 4.18 12.71
CA ALA A 67 8.33 3.53 12.59
C ALA A 67 8.32 2.40 11.56
N VAL A 68 7.22 1.65 11.44
CA VAL A 68 7.05 0.61 10.42
C VAL A 68 6.94 1.23 9.03
N VAL A 69 6.13 2.28 8.87
CA VAL A 69 6.02 3.03 7.61
C VAL A 69 7.38 3.58 7.19
N ASP A 70 8.14 4.19 8.11
CA ASP A 70 9.51 4.67 7.86
C ASP A 70 10.43 3.56 7.35
N LYS A 71 10.33 2.35 7.91
CA LYS A 71 11.14 1.22 7.50
C LYS A 71 10.80 0.73 6.10
N ILE A 72 9.51 0.65 5.76
CA ILE A 72 9.07 0.24 4.42
C ILE A 72 9.52 1.28 3.39
N LEU A 73 9.25 2.56 3.64
CA LEU A 73 9.65 3.64 2.74
C LEU A 73 11.17 3.73 2.59
N GLY A 74 11.92 3.57 3.68
CA GLY A 74 13.38 3.55 3.66
C GLY A 74 13.98 2.31 3.00
N ALA A 75 13.29 1.16 3.05
CA ALA A 75 13.72 -0.04 2.35
C ALA A 75 13.58 0.09 0.83
N PHE A 76 12.58 0.84 0.36
CA PHE A 76 12.33 1.04 -1.07
C PHE A 76 13.09 2.25 -1.64
N MET A 77 13.00 3.41 -0.99
CA MET A 77 13.54 4.67 -1.51
C MET A 77 14.97 4.95 -0.99
N PRO A 78 15.99 4.99 -1.87
CA PRO A 78 17.39 5.18 -1.44
C PRO A 78 17.65 6.53 -0.76
N LEU A 79 16.88 7.56 -1.11
CA LEU A 79 17.02 8.92 -0.58
C LEU A 79 15.91 9.27 0.41
N TYR A 80 15.39 8.29 1.15
CA TYR A 80 14.31 8.53 2.12
C TYR A 80 14.73 9.33 3.36
N GLN A 81 16.01 9.31 3.74
CA GLN A 81 16.46 9.89 5.03
C GLN A 81 16.02 11.34 5.28
N PRO A 82 16.08 12.27 4.30
CA PRO A 82 15.56 13.63 4.48
C PRO A 82 14.04 13.66 4.72
N LEU A 83 13.28 12.77 4.08
CA LEU A 83 11.83 12.68 4.18
C LEU A 83 11.36 12.03 5.48
N ARG A 84 12.24 11.34 6.21
CA ARG A 84 11.93 10.74 7.52
C ARG A 84 11.44 11.77 8.56
N ARG A 85 11.81 13.04 8.42
CA ARG A 85 11.38 14.12 9.33
C ARG A 85 10.01 14.72 8.98
N THR A 86 9.40 14.29 7.88
CA THR A 86 8.07 14.76 7.49
C THR A 86 6.97 14.21 8.41
N ASN A 87 5.77 14.77 8.32
CA ASN A 87 4.65 14.30 9.14
C ASN A 87 4.20 12.89 8.72
N ILE A 88 3.66 12.13 9.68
CA ILE A 88 3.15 10.76 9.45
C ILE A 88 2.10 10.68 8.34
N TYR A 89 1.24 11.70 8.19
CA TYR A 89 0.24 11.73 7.13
C TYR A 89 0.87 11.64 5.74
N LEU A 90 1.90 12.46 5.47
CA LEU A 90 2.61 12.45 4.19
C LEU A 90 3.30 11.11 3.96
N LYS A 91 3.90 10.52 4.99
CA LYS A 91 4.52 9.19 4.89
C LYS A 91 3.51 8.12 4.51
N ILE A 92 2.32 8.11 5.12
CA ILE A 92 1.24 7.18 4.78
C ILE A 92 0.81 7.39 3.32
N GLN A 93 0.60 8.64 2.90
CA GLN A 93 0.22 8.97 1.52
C GLN A 93 1.28 8.54 0.50
N MET A 94 2.56 8.68 0.83
CA MET A 94 3.65 8.17 -0.01
C MET A 94 3.61 6.65 -0.12
N LEU A 95 3.43 5.94 1.00
CA LEU A 95 3.35 4.48 1.00
C LEU A 95 2.16 3.98 0.18
N GLU A 96 1.02 4.65 0.32
CA GLU A 96 -0.20 4.39 -0.45
C GLU A 96 0.03 4.62 -1.95
N ALA A 97 0.64 5.74 -2.33
CA ALA A 97 0.92 6.07 -3.73
C ALA A 97 1.91 5.11 -4.40
N LEU A 98 2.86 4.56 -3.63
CA LEU A 98 3.78 3.54 -4.13
C LEU A 98 3.12 2.16 -4.27
N ALA A 99 1.95 1.96 -3.67
CA ALA A 99 1.18 0.71 -3.69
C ALA A 99 2.02 -0.53 -3.36
N LEU A 100 3.03 -0.41 -2.48
CA LEU A 100 3.91 -1.54 -2.13
C LEU A 100 3.18 -2.59 -1.30
N VAL A 101 2.22 -2.15 -0.50
CA VAL A 101 1.45 -2.97 0.44
C VAL A 101 -0.05 -2.77 0.20
N PRO A 102 -0.91 -3.70 0.64
CA PRO A 102 -2.35 -3.54 0.49
C PRO A 102 -2.89 -2.25 1.14
N LYS A 103 -3.83 -1.59 0.46
CA LYS A 103 -4.41 -0.31 0.90
C LYS A 103 -5.04 -0.38 2.30
N HIS A 104 -5.65 -1.50 2.67
CA HIS A 104 -6.26 -1.63 3.99
C HIS A 104 -5.23 -1.55 5.14
N LEU A 105 -3.95 -1.83 4.89
CA LEU A 105 -2.89 -1.67 5.89
C LEU A 105 -2.51 -0.20 6.08
N THR A 106 -2.44 0.58 4.99
CA THR A 106 -2.22 2.03 5.07
C THR A 106 -3.43 2.75 5.68
N ASP A 107 -4.65 2.27 5.40
CA ASP A 107 -5.87 2.75 6.06
C ASP A 107 -5.81 2.54 7.58
N ALA A 108 -5.25 1.41 8.06
CA ALA A 108 -5.07 1.17 9.50
C ALA A 108 -4.13 2.20 10.12
N ALA A 109 -2.98 2.46 9.49
CA ALA A 109 -2.03 3.46 9.97
C ALA A 109 -2.65 4.88 10.00
N ASP A 110 -3.48 5.22 9.01
CA ASP A 110 -4.20 6.51 8.98
C ASP A 110 -5.24 6.61 10.11
N LEU A 111 -5.94 5.51 10.42
CA LEU A 111 -6.88 5.48 11.55
C LEU A 111 -6.16 5.67 12.90
N ILE A 112 -4.99 5.05 13.09
CA ILE A 112 -4.17 5.27 14.28
C ILE A 112 -3.75 6.74 14.40
N ARG A 113 -3.34 7.37 13.28
CA ARG A 113 -3.05 8.81 13.23
C ARG A 113 -4.27 9.64 13.62
N ASP A 114 -5.43 9.35 13.07
CA ASP A 114 -6.69 10.07 13.37
C ASP A 114 -7.04 9.96 14.86
N VAL A 115 -6.93 8.76 15.47
CA VAL A 115 -7.16 8.54 16.90
C VAL A 115 -6.15 9.31 17.76
N ARG A 116 -4.85 9.22 17.43
CA ARG A 116 -3.80 9.97 18.12
C ARG A 116 -4.06 11.47 18.10
N ASN A 117 -4.56 12.00 16.99
CA ASN A 117 -4.90 13.41 16.87
C ASN A 117 -6.06 13.80 17.79
N GLN A 118 -7.04 12.94 18.04
CA GLN A 118 -8.08 13.21 19.04
C GLN A 118 -7.47 13.37 20.45
N PHE A 119 -6.59 12.46 20.85
CA PHE A 119 -5.90 12.53 22.16
C PHE A 119 -4.95 13.73 22.27
N ALA A 120 -4.29 14.12 21.18
CA ALA A 120 -3.32 15.21 21.18
C ALA A 120 -3.98 16.60 21.17
N HIS A 121 -5.13 16.75 20.52
CA HIS A 121 -5.80 18.06 20.39
C HIS A 121 -6.89 18.30 21.45
N LYS A 122 -7.38 17.26 22.12
CA LYS A 122 -8.43 17.36 23.13
C LYS A 122 -7.94 16.82 24.48
N LEU A 123 -7.57 17.73 25.38
CA LEU A 123 -7.12 17.38 26.74
C LEU A 123 -8.18 16.57 27.52
N THR A 124 -9.46 16.79 27.21
CA THR A 124 -10.62 16.11 27.81
C THR A 124 -10.77 14.65 27.37
N VAL A 125 -10.05 14.18 26.35
CA VAL A 125 -10.10 12.79 25.88
C VAL A 125 -9.03 11.99 26.61
N GLU A 126 -9.43 11.26 27.66
CA GLU A 126 -8.52 10.42 28.46
C GLU A 126 -8.63 8.94 28.09
N LYS A 127 -9.80 8.55 27.57
CA LYS A 127 -10.12 7.20 27.12
C LYS A 127 -10.63 7.20 25.68
N LEU A 128 -10.53 6.05 25.02
CA LEU A 128 -11.13 5.77 23.71
C LEU A 128 -12.66 5.94 23.76
N SER A 129 -13.29 5.68 24.90
CA SER A 129 -14.71 5.97 25.15
C SER A 129 -15.08 7.46 25.08
N ASP A 130 -14.11 8.35 25.30
CA ASP A 130 -14.33 9.80 25.37
C ASP A 130 -14.24 10.45 24.00
N ILE A 131 -13.80 9.70 22.98
CA ILE A 131 -13.78 10.18 21.60
C ILE A 131 -15.21 10.45 21.15
N ASP A 132 -15.45 11.71 20.78
CA ASP A 132 -16.74 12.22 20.36
C ASP A 132 -17.21 11.61 19.02
N ASN A 133 -18.50 11.23 18.99
CA ASN A 133 -19.17 10.66 17.83
C ASN A 133 -19.77 11.72 16.89
N SER A 134 -19.81 13.00 17.28
CA SER A 134 -20.58 14.04 16.61
C SER A 134 -19.80 14.90 15.59
N SER A 135 -18.48 14.70 15.48
CA SER A 135 -17.64 15.49 14.56
C SER A 135 -17.68 14.97 13.10
N ARG A 136 -17.61 15.89 12.12
CA ARG A 136 -17.42 15.55 10.69
C ARG A 136 -16.13 14.72 10.56
N GLY A 137 -16.23 13.52 9.99
CA GLY A 137 -15.10 12.59 9.91
C GLY A 137 -14.93 11.70 11.16
N ASN A 138 -16.03 11.39 11.85
CA ASN A 138 -16.10 10.54 13.04
C ASN A 138 -15.17 9.30 12.95
N VAL A 139 -14.04 9.40 13.62
CA VAL A 139 -12.99 8.37 13.63
C VAL A 139 -13.53 7.04 14.16
N VAL A 140 -14.47 7.06 15.13
CA VAL A 140 -15.09 5.85 15.68
C VAL A 140 -15.87 5.10 14.60
N VAL A 141 -16.65 5.81 13.77
CA VAL A 141 -17.39 5.20 12.66
C VAL A 141 -16.41 4.63 11.63
N LYS A 142 -15.34 5.34 11.29
CA LYS A 142 -14.33 4.82 10.36
C LYS A 142 -13.66 3.55 10.90
N MET A 143 -13.30 3.54 12.19
CA MET A 143 -12.72 2.38 12.88
C MET A 143 -13.68 1.18 12.86
N GLN A 144 -14.97 1.40 13.15
CA GLN A 144 -15.99 0.35 13.08
C GLN A 144 -16.15 -0.21 11.66
N GLN A 145 -16.27 0.67 10.66
CA GLN A 145 -16.39 0.27 9.26
C GLN A 145 -15.16 -0.51 8.79
N TYR A 146 -13.97 -0.12 9.25
CA TYR A 146 -12.74 -0.84 8.97
C TYR A 146 -12.79 -2.27 9.50
N CYS A 147 -13.13 -2.46 10.79
CA CYS A 147 -13.29 -3.80 11.37
C CYS A 147 -14.38 -4.64 10.68
N VAL A 148 -15.48 -4.03 10.26
CA VAL A 148 -16.52 -4.72 9.47
C VAL A 148 -15.97 -5.21 8.13
N ARG A 149 -15.17 -4.40 7.42
CA ARG A 149 -14.53 -4.80 6.16
C ARG A 149 -13.55 -5.96 6.34
N LEU A 150 -12.90 -6.03 7.50
CA LEU A 150 -12.05 -7.18 7.85
C LEU A 150 -12.86 -8.44 8.21
N GLY A 151 -14.20 -8.36 8.28
CA GLY A 151 -15.03 -9.52 8.60
C GLY A 151 -15.31 -9.71 10.09
N ILE A 152 -15.00 -8.72 10.95
CA ILE A 152 -15.39 -8.72 12.36
C ILE A 152 -16.90 -8.45 12.44
N LYS A 153 -17.68 -9.51 12.68
CA LYS A 153 -19.16 -9.46 12.68
C LYS A 153 -19.78 -9.35 14.08
N SER A 154 -19.01 -9.53 15.14
CA SER A 154 -19.54 -9.51 16.51
C SER A 154 -19.96 -8.09 16.90
N LYS A 155 -21.26 -7.88 17.12
CA LYS A 155 -21.81 -6.59 17.56
C LYS A 155 -21.18 -6.10 18.86
N ALA A 156 -20.93 -6.99 19.82
CA ALA A 156 -20.27 -6.66 21.08
C ALA A 156 -18.85 -6.10 20.84
N ARG A 157 -18.06 -6.77 19.97
CA ARG A 157 -16.72 -6.32 19.59
C ARG A 157 -16.74 -5.00 18.81
N LEU A 158 -17.75 -4.78 17.97
CA LEU A 158 -17.91 -3.54 17.20
C LEU A 158 -18.34 -2.32 18.05
N HIS A 159 -18.76 -2.52 19.30
CA HIS A 159 -19.02 -1.44 20.26
C HIS A 159 -17.89 -1.26 21.28
N ASP A 160 -16.95 -2.21 21.35
CA ASP A 160 -15.76 -2.12 22.19
C ASP A 160 -14.66 -1.34 21.47
N ARG A 161 -14.52 -0.06 21.82
CA ARG A 161 -13.54 0.84 21.18
C ARG A 161 -12.10 0.45 21.47
N THR A 162 -11.84 -0.16 22.63
CA THR A 162 -10.51 -0.63 23.02
C THR A 162 -10.12 -1.81 22.15
N PHE A 163 -11.00 -2.81 22.03
CA PHE A 163 -10.80 -3.94 21.13
C PHE A 163 -10.57 -3.50 19.67
N ILE A 164 -11.41 -2.59 19.15
CA ILE A 164 -11.29 -2.08 17.78
C ILE A 164 -9.95 -1.37 17.58
N PHE A 165 -9.58 -0.47 18.50
CA PHE A 165 -8.32 0.25 18.44
C PHE A 165 -7.12 -0.70 18.44
N GLU A 166 -7.11 -1.68 19.35
CA GLU A 166 -6.03 -2.67 19.45
C GLU A 166 -5.91 -3.50 18.17
N THR A 167 -7.04 -3.92 17.59
CA THR A 167 -7.06 -4.65 16.31
C THR A 167 -6.44 -3.81 15.19
N ILE A 168 -6.85 -2.55 15.07
CA ILE A 168 -6.32 -1.63 14.05
C ILE A 168 -4.83 -1.38 14.29
N ALA A 169 -4.42 -1.21 15.55
CA ALA A 169 -3.03 -0.96 15.90
C ALA A 169 -2.14 -2.16 15.57
N GLU A 170 -2.63 -3.38 15.82
CA GLU A 170 -1.93 -4.62 15.46
C GLU A 170 -1.76 -4.75 13.95
N ILE A 171 -2.80 -4.43 13.17
CA ILE A 171 -2.71 -4.46 11.70
C ILE A 171 -1.77 -3.37 11.17
N ALA A 172 -1.86 -2.15 11.71
CA ALA A 172 -0.99 -1.04 11.32
C ALA A 172 0.49 -1.29 11.68
N THR A 173 0.77 -2.09 12.71
CA THR A 173 2.15 -2.35 13.16
C THR A 173 2.66 -3.68 12.63
N THR A 174 2.11 -4.79 13.12
CA THR A 174 2.49 -6.14 12.72
C THR A 174 2.16 -6.37 11.25
N GLY A 175 0.96 -6.02 10.81
CA GLY A 175 0.51 -6.24 9.43
C GLY A 175 1.39 -5.58 8.39
N LEU A 176 1.65 -4.27 8.52
CA LEU A 176 2.59 -3.57 7.62
C LEU A 176 4.00 -4.18 7.65
N TRP A 177 4.48 -4.57 8.84
CA TRP A 177 5.82 -5.14 8.97
C TRP A 177 6.00 -6.43 8.18
N THR A 178 4.95 -7.26 8.10
CA THR A 178 4.99 -8.54 7.38
C THR A 178 5.39 -8.41 5.90
N TYR A 179 5.25 -7.22 5.32
CA TYR A 179 5.62 -6.90 3.95
C TYR A 179 7.04 -6.34 3.79
N LEU A 180 7.71 -5.96 4.88
CA LEU A 180 9.04 -5.35 4.84
C LEU A 180 10.10 -6.22 4.13
N PRO A 181 10.18 -7.55 4.35
CA PRO A 181 11.13 -8.39 3.62
C PRO A 181 10.88 -8.36 2.12
N LEU A 182 9.63 -8.46 1.69
CA LEU A 182 9.24 -8.41 0.27
C LEU A 182 9.68 -7.10 -0.39
N VAL A 183 9.52 -5.97 0.31
CA VAL A 183 9.94 -4.66 -0.17
C VAL A 183 11.47 -4.55 -0.29
N ARG A 184 12.21 -5.14 0.67
CA ARG A 184 13.69 -5.21 0.59
C ARG A 184 14.15 -6.06 -0.58
N ASP A 185 13.51 -7.21 -0.80
CA ASP A 185 13.82 -8.12 -1.89
C ASP A 185 13.50 -7.48 -3.24
N LEU A 186 12.36 -6.79 -3.36
CA LEU A 186 12.01 -6.02 -4.56
C LEU A 186 13.07 -4.97 -4.87
N ASN A 187 13.42 -4.15 -3.88
CA ASN A 187 14.39 -3.09 -4.09
C ASN A 187 15.77 -3.65 -4.46
N SER A 188 16.14 -4.80 -3.91
CA SER A 188 17.37 -5.51 -4.27
C SER A 188 17.32 -6.01 -5.72
N ALA A 189 16.20 -6.61 -6.14
CA ALA A 189 15.99 -7.09 -7.50
C ALA A 189 15.96 -5.94 -8.52
N VAL A 190 15.24 -4.85 -8.23
CA VAL A 190 15.12 -3.66 -9.12
C VAL A 190 16.46 -2.98 -9.34
N ARG A 191 17.38 -3.06 -8.37
CA ARG A 191 18.72 -2.47 -8.45
C ARG A 191 19.79 -3.45 -8.94
N ASP A 192 19.41 -4.66 -9.30
CA ASP A 192 20.32 -5.61 -9.93
C ASP A 192 20.69 -5.09 -11.33
N GLN A 193 21.98 -4.87 -11.57
CA GLN A 193 22.50 -4.41 -12.87
C GLN A 193 22.12 -5.35 -14.02
N SER A 194 21.96 -6.65 -13.73
CA SER A 194 21.53 -7.62 -14.73
C SER A 194 20.08 -7.37 -15.17
N LEU A 195 19.19 -7.03 -14.24
CA LEU A 195 17.79 -6.70 -14.54
C LEU A 195 17.71 -5.39 -15.33
N GLU A 196 18.43 -4.34 -14.91
CA GLU A 196 18.48 -3.07 -15.64
C GLU A 196 18.89 -3.29 -17.10
N LYS A 197 19.98 -4.04 -17.30
CA LYS A 197 20.50 -4.37 -18.63
C LYS A 197 19.47 -5.14 -19.46
N GLN A 198 18.77 -6.12 -18.87
CA GLN A 198 17.72 -6.88 -19.55
C GLN A 198 16.55 -5.99 -19.98
N LEU A 199 16.06 -5.14 -19.07
CA LEU A 199 14.95 -4.22 -19.35
C LEU A 199 15.31 -3.23 -20.45
N ARG A 200 16.54 -2.71 -20.44
CA ARG A 200 17.05 -1.81 -21.49
C ARG A 200 17.09 -2.48 -22.85
N LEU A 201 17.65 -3.68 -22.94
CA LEU A 201 17.69 -4.44 -24.20
C LEU A 201 16.28 -4.75 -24.73
N GLN A 202 15.33 -5.09 -23.85
CA GLN A 202 13.94 -5.31 -24.24
C GLN A 202 13.24 -4.03 -24.71
N ALA A 203 13.54 -2.88 -24.07
CA ALA A 203 13.00 -1.59 -24.51
C ALA A 203 13.56 -1.18 -25.87
N GLU A 204 14.87 -1.33 -26.09
CA GLU A 204 15.54 -1.03 -27.37
C GLU A 204 14.99 -1.88 -28.52
N ARG A 205 14.72 -3.18 -28.29
CA ARG A 205 14.07 -4.06 -29.28
C ARG A 205 12.66 -3.58 -29.65
N ARG A 206 11.81 -3.31 -28.65
CA ARG A 206 10.44 -2.81 -28.89
C ARG A 206 10.43 -1.50 -29.67
N LEU A 207 11.35 -0.58 -29.36
CA LEU A 207 11.50 0.67 -30.10
C LEU A 207 11.93 0.44 -31.55
N SER A 208 12.85 -0.51 -31.78
CA SER A 208 13.31 -0.85 -33.13
C SER A 208 12.18 -1.44 -33.97
N GLU A 209 11.43 -2.40 -33.42
CA GLU A 209 10.26 -3.01 -34.07
C GLU A 209 9.18 -1.96 -34.40
N GLN A 210 8.93 -1.02 -33.48
CA GLN A 210 7.99 0.08 -33.73
C GLN A 210 8.49 1.03 -34.82
N ALA A 211 9.79 1.35 -34.86
CA ALA A 211 10.37 2.21 -35.89
C ALA A 211 10.29 1.55 -37.28
N GLU A 212 10.57 0.26 -37.39
CA GLU A 212 10.43 -0.51 -38.63
C GLU A 212 8.98 -0.55 -39.11
N ALA A 213 8.02 -0.78 -38.20
CA ALA A 213 6.60 -0.76 -38.53
C ALA A 213 6.14 0.60 -39.06
N ILE A 214 6.62 1.71 -38.47
CA ILE A 214 6.34 3.06 -38.94
C ILE A 214 6.96 3.29 -40.33
N LEU A 215 8.22 2.93 -40.53
CA LEU A 215 8.90 3.08 -41.82
C LEU A 215 8.21 2.29 -42.92
N ALA A 216 7.78 1.05 -42.65
CA ALA A 216 7.02 0.23 -43.59
C ALA A 216 5.67 0.88 -43.96
N HIS A 217 5.00 1.54 -43.02
CA HIS A 217 3.76 2.29 -43.29
C HIS A 217 3.99 3.56 -44.11
N VAL A 218 5.09 4.29 -43.88
CA VAL A 218 5.44 5.50 -44.63
C VAL A 218 5.92 5.18 -46.05
N GLN A 219 6.60 4.05 -46.23
CA GLN A 219 7.10 3.59 -47.52
C GLN A 219 6.08 2.77 -48.32
N ALA A 220 4.90 2.50 -47.76
CA ALA A 220 3.84 1.83 -48.48
C ALA A 220 3.41 2.69 -49.69
N PRO A 221 3.46 2.16 -50.92
CA PRO A 221 3.04 2.91 -52.10
C PRO A 221 1.57 3.31 -51.92
N ALA A 222 1.25 4.57 -52.22
CA ALA A 222 -0.12 5.08 -52.19
C ALA A 222 -1.02 4.10 -52.96
N PRO A 223 -2.21 3.73 -52.43
CA PRO A 223 -3.11 2.84 -53.15
C PRO A 223 -3.35 3.47 -54.51
N LEU A 224 -2.99 2.75 -55.56
CA LEU A 224 -3.25 3.15 -56.94
C LEU A 224 -4.76 3.31 -57.05
N ALA A 225 -5.23 4.55 -56.92
CA ALA A 225 -6.61 4.90 -57.17
C ALA A 225 -6.89 4.47 -58.61
N ASN A 226 -7.80 3.49 -58.75
CA ASN A 226 -8.28 2.91 -60.00
C ASN A 226 -8.19 3.89 -61.16
N ARG A 227 -7.15 3.73 -61.99
CA ARG A 227 -7.02 4.42 -63.28
C ARG A 227 -7.81 3.74 -64.40
N ASP A 228 -8.58 2.69 -64.08
CA ASP A 228 -9.36 1.91 -65.05
C ASP A 228 -10.80 2.45 -65.27
N ALA A 229 -11.10 3.67 -64.81
CA ALA A 229 -12.44 4.26 -64.96
C ALA A 229 -12.57 5.31 -66.09
N LEU A 230 -11.55 5.52 -66.94
CA LEU A 230 -11.58 6.57 -67.98
C LEU A 230 -11.15 6.15 -69.40
N GLU A 231 -11.05 4.86 -69.70
CA GLU A 231 -10.88 4.38 -71.08
C GLU A 231 -12.14 3.61 -71.52
N GLY A 232 -13.19 4.34 -71.88
CA GLY A 232 -14.47 3.74 -72.21
C GLY A 232 -15.47 4.63 -72.95
N GLU A 233 -15.02 5.60 -73.76
CA GLU A 233 -15.89 6.22 -74.76
C GLU A 233 -15.18 6.22 -76.12
N GLY A 234 -15.45 5.17 -76.89
CA GLY A 234 -15.09 5.10 -78.30
C GLY A 234 -16.03 5.94 -79.17
N PRO A 235 -15.58 6.44 -80.33
CA PRO A 235 -16.40 7.22 -81.25
C PRO A 235 -17.24 6.29 -82.13
N GLY A 236 -18.55 6.22 -81.88
CA GLY A 236 -19.54 5.78 -82.86
C GLY A 236 -20.52 6.93 -83.05
N GLY A 237 -20.74 7.49 -84.23
CA GLY A 237 -21.01 6.79 -85.47
C GLY A 237 -22.46 7.13 -85.84
N THR A 238 -22.60 7.98 -86.86
CA THR A 238 -23.81 8.47 -87.51
C THR A 238 -24.90 7.42 -87.74
N LEU A 239 -26.17 7.81 -87.51
CA LEU A 239 -27.21 7.99 -88.54
C LEU A 239 -28.43 8.72 -87.93
#